data_AF-A0A1V5E4E8-F1
#
_entry.id   AF-A0A1V5E4E8-F1
#
_cell.length_a   1.000
_cell.length_b   1.000
_cell.length_c   1.000
_cell.angle_alpha   90.00
_cell.angle_beta   90.00
_cell.angle_gamma   90.00
#
_symmetry.space_group_name_H-M   'P 1'
#
loop_
_entity.id
_entity.type
_entity.pdbx_description
1 polymer ?
#
loop_
_entity_poly.entity_id
_entity_poly.type
_entity_poly.pdbx_seq_one_letter_code
_entity_poly.pdbx_strand_id
1 'polypeptide(L)'
;MRRRIEKYRRAQPDRGADYEIGCILLEQPFFFKRNEWIRAPADWSANIVRGKGYDTAAGEGKRIWDAISLKLSLAALSLIEDGRARYGEPTLITPRLGQGSFRVIVTDAYGRRCAVTNEKTLPALEASHIKPYTESGPHDVRNGILFRSDIHRLFDKGYVTVSEDYRFEVSGRIKEEFENGRNYYALHGNRILLPSEPRLWPQKDYIRWHQENVFR
;
A
#
# COMPACT_ATOMS: atom_id res chain seq x y z
N MET A 1 -6.19 -34.21 -4.89
CA MET A 1 -5.57 -33.02 -4.29
C MET A 1 -6.56 -32.21 -3.44
N ARG A 2 -7.71 -31.79 -4.00
CA ARG A 2 -8.81 -31.08 -3.32
C ARG A 2 -9.20 -31.64 -1.93
N ARG A 3 -9.51 -32.94 -1.85
CA ARG A 3 -9.80 -33.65 -0.57
C ARG A 3 -8.70 -33.53 0.51
N ARG A 4 -7.42 -33.46 0.12
CA ARG A 4 -6.31 -33.27 1.08
C ARG A 4 -6.28 -31.84 1.61
N ILE A 5 -6.59 -30.84 0.79
CA ILE A 5 -6.63 -29.41 1.16
C ILE A 5 -7.82 -29.15 2.09
N GLU A 6 -8.97 -29.74 1.80
CA GLU A 6 -10.19 -29.70 2.62
C GLU A 6 -9.97 -30.18 4.05
N LYS A 7 -9.20 -31.27 4.25
CA LYS A 7 -8.88 -31.80 5.59
C LYS A 7 -8.29 -30.75 6.53
N TYR A 8 -7.53 -29.81 5.97
CA TYR A 8 -6.94 -28.76 6.79
C TYR A 8 -7.93 -27.60 7.00
N ARG A 9 -8.84 -27.27 6.05
CA ARG A 9 -9.68 -26.04 6.03
C ARG A 9 -10.81 -26.10 7.07
N ARG A 10 -11.06 -24.99 7.77
CA ARG A 10 -12.10 -24.90 8.83
C ARG A 10 -13.54 -24.82 8.28
N ALA A 11 -13.71 -24.49 6.99
CA ALA A 11 -15.01 -24.34 6.33
C ALA A 11 -15.20 -25.41 5.23
N GLN A 12 -16.42 -25.94 5.10
CA GLN A 12 -16.81 -26.79 3.96
C GLN A 12 -17.06 -25.88 2.74
N PRO A 13 -16.26 -25.98 1.66
CA PRO A 13 -16.47 -25.17 0.48
C PRO A 13 -17.61 -25.71 -0.38
N ASP A 14 -18.28 -24.82 -1.10
CA ASP A 14 -19.24 -25.17 -2.14
C ASP A 14 -18.56 -26.03 -3.21
N ARG A 15 -19.25 -27.07 -3.71
CA ARG A 15 -18.65 -28.16 -4.51
C ARG A 15 -18.11 -27.70 -5.88
N GLY A 16 -18.39 -26.47 -6.30
CA GLY A 16 -17.92 -25.87 -7.56
C GLY A 16 -16.95 -24.69 -7.43
N ALA A 17 -16.75 -24.11 -6.24
CA ALA A 17 -15.95 -22.88 -6.10
C ALA A 17 -14.43 -23.17 -6.03
N ASP A 18 -13.62 -22.31 -6.63
CA ASP A 18 -12.17 -22.31 -6.43
C ASP A 18 -11.82 -21.85 -5.02
N TYR A 19 -10.66 -22.31 -4.53
CA TYR A 19 -10.17 -21.90 -3.22
C TYR A 19 -9.65 -20.47 -3.26
N GLU A 20 -10.23 -19.57 -2.45
CA GLU A 20 -9.58 -18.29 -2.19
C GLU A 20 -8.21 -18.52 -1.54
N ILE A 21 -7.18 -17.93 -2.16
CA ILE A 21 -5.83 -17.79 -1.61
C ILE A 21 -5.76 -16.38 -1.04
N GLY A 22 -5.89 -16.26 0.27
CA GLY A 22 -5.73 -14.98 0.97
C GLY A 22 -4.26 -14.53 0.99
N CYS A 23 -4.04 -13.22 1.06
CA CYS A 23 -2.74 -12.62 1.32
C CYS A 23 -2.77 -11.99 2.73
N ILE A 24 -1.73 -12.23 3.54
CA ILE A 24 -1.51 -11.50 4.78
C ILE A 24 -0.51 -10.40 4.48
N LEU A 25 -0.96 -9.14 4.53
CA LEU A 25 -0.10 -7.97 4.44
C LEU A 25 0.40 -7.63 5.85
N LEU A 26 1.70 -7.76 6.08
CA LEU A 26 2.33 -7.28 7.30
C LEU A 26 2.65 -5.79 7.14
N GLU A 27 2.00 -4.97 7.95
CA GLU A 27 2.28 -3.54 7.98
C GLU A 27 3.37 -3.25 9.01
N GLN A 28 4.44 -2.57 8.56
CA GLN A 28 5.55 -2.10 9.40
C GLN A 28 6.23 -3.20 10.25
N PRO A 29 6.73 -4.27 9.62
CA PRO A 29 7.52 -5.25 10.36
C PRO A 29 8.81 -4.60 10.86
N PHE A 30 9.17 -4.89 12.12
CA PHE A 30 10.48 -4.57 12.67
C PHE A 30 11.24 -5.85 12.99
N PHE A 31 12.56 -5.77 13.01
CA PHE A 31 13.43 -6.89 13.30
C PHE A 31 14.35 -6.53 14.47
N PHE A 32 14.40 -7.38 15.49
CA PHE A 32 15.40 -7.28 16.54
C PHE A 32 16.78 -7.66 16.00
N LYS A 33 17.84 -7.06 16.57
CA LYS A 33 19.21 -7.50 16.30
C LYS A 33 19.37 -8.96 16.72
N ARG A 34 20.30 -9.70 16.12
CA ARG A 34 20.46 -11.15 16.34
C ARG A 34 20.64 -11.52 17.81
N ASN A 35 21.37 -10.71 18.56
CA ASN A 35 21.59 -10.86 20.01
C ASN A 35 20.33 -10.60 20.85
N GLU A 36 19.30 -10.01 20.26
CA GLU A 36 18.04 -9.66 20.91
C GLU A 36 16.88 -10.57 20.49
N TRP A 37 17.12 -11.58 19.67
CA TRP A 37 16.08 -12.50 19.21
C TRP A 37 15.39 -13.21 20.38
N ILE A 38 14.07 -13.31 20.27
CA ILE A 38 13.25 -14.03 21.23
C ILE A 38 13.21 -15.49 20.82
N ARG A 39 13.42 -16.40 21.78
CA ARG A 39 13.36 -17.84 21.52
C ARG A 39 11.96 -18.23 21.04
N ALA A 40 11.94 -19.04 19.98
CA ALA A 40 10.71 -19.60 19.42
C ALA A 40 9.89 -20.34 20.50
N PRO A 41 8.55 -20.38 20.37
CA PRO A 41 7.73 -21.10 21.32
C PRO A 41 8.14 -22.58 21.45
N ALA A 42 8.19 -23.10 22.67
CA ALA A 42 8.52 -24.51 22.90
C ALA A 42 7.48 -25.48 22.30
N ASP A 43 6.24 -25.02 22.17
CA ASP A 43 5.12 -25.76 21.58
C ASP A 43 4.96 -25.52 20.06
N TRP A 44 5.96 -24.91 19.41
CA TRP A 44 5.92 -24.63 17.98
C TRP A 44 6.14 -25.90 17.17
N SER A 45 5.10 -26.36 16.46
CA SER A 45 5.20 -27.54 15.60
C SER A 45 5.93 -27.20 14.29
N ALA A 46 6.87 -28.05 13.88
CA ALA A 46 7.62 -27.88 12.63
C ALA A 46 6.74 -28.01 11.37
N ASN A 47 5.57 -28.66 11.48
CA ASN A 47 4.68 -28.96 10.36
C ASN A 47 3.48 -28.00 10.26
N ILE A 48 3.64 -26.77 10.76
CA ILE A 48 2.60 -25.75 10.70
C ILE A 48 2.44 -25.27 9.25
N VAL A 49 1.33 -25.68 8.63
CA VAL A 49 0.96 -25.30 7.25
C VAL A 49 -0.05 -24.14 7.21
N ARG A 50 -0.27 -23.47 8.35
CA ARG A 50 -1.25 -22.37 8.56
C ARG A 50 -0.78 -21.42 9.65
N GLY A 51 -1.23 -20.16 9.65
CA GLY A 51 -0.94 -19.25 10.76
C GLY A 51 -1.34 -19.85 12.12
N LYS A 52 -0.42 -19.83 13.10
CA LYS A 52 -0.67 -20.23 14.49
C LYS A 52 -0.76 -18.96 15.35
N GLY A 53 -1.89 -18.79 16.03
CA GLY A 53 -2.08 -17.73 17.02
C GLY A 53 -1.68 -18.20 18.41
N TYR A 54 -1.33 -17.25 19.27
CA TYR A 54 -1.02 -17.47 20.68
C TYR A 54 -1.84 -16.50 21.53
N ASP A 55 -2.29 -16.96 22.69
CA ASP A 55 -2.92 -16.09 23.69
C ASP A 55 -1.85 -15.25 24.39
N THR A 56 -1.97 -13.93 24.31
CA THR A 56 -1.04 -12.98 24.94
C THR A 56 -1.18 -12.91 26.45
N ALA A 57 -2.24 -13.48 27.04
CA ALA A 57 -2.49 -13.49 28.47
C ALA A 57 -1.97 -14.76 29.18
N ALA A 58 -1.61 -15.82 28.45
CA ALA A 58 -1.16 -17.07 29.05
C ALA A 58 -0.06 -17.82 28.26
N GLY A 59 0.65 -18.71 28.96
CA GLY A 59 1.60 -19.67 28.37
C GLY A 59 2.73 -19.03 27.55
N GLU A 60 3.14 -19.69 26.47
CA GLU A 60 4.20 -19.23 25.57
C GLU A 60 3.87 -17.90 24.88
N GLY A 61 2.58 -17.62 24.65
CA GLY A 61 2.14 -16.36 24.06
C GLY A 61 2.41 -15.17 24.95
N LYS A 62 2.05 -15.27 26.24
CA LYS A 62 2.40 -14.26 27.26
C LYS A 62 3.91 -14.05 27.36
N ARG A 63 4.69 -15.13 27.42
CA ARG A 63 6.16 -15.05 27.51
C ARG A 63 6.77 -14.25 26.36
N ILE A 64 6.32 -14.52 25.14
CA ILE A 64 6.81 -13.81 23.95
C ILE A 64 6.33 -12.37 23.96
N TRP A 65 5.07 -12.13 24.31
CA TRP A 65 4.51 -10.79 24.40
C TRP A 65 5.27 -9.92 25.39
N ASP A 66 5.49 -10.40 26.62
CA ASP A 66 6.24 -9.70 27.66
C ASP A 66 7.68 -9.36 27.19
N ALA A 67 8.34 -10.30 26.51
CA ALA A 67 9.68 -10.09 25.97
C ALA A 67 9.72 -9.04 24.85
N ILE A 68 8.70 -9.01 23.99
CA ILE A 68 8.54 -7.97 22.96
C ILE A 68 8.30 -6.62 23.63
N SER A 69 7.34 -6.53 24.55
CA SER A 69 6.98 -5.29 25.24
C SER A 69 8.19 -4.68 25.95
N LEU A 70 8.95 -5.48 26.71
CA LEU A 70 10.15 -5.02 27.40
C LEU A 70 11.19 -4.46 26.43
N LYS A 71 11.46 -5.16 25.32
CA LYS A 71 12.44 -4.72 24.31
C LYS A 71 12.00 -3.45 23.60
N LEU A 72 10.72 -3.32 23.26
CA LEU A 72 10.19 -2.10 22.64
C LEU A 72 10.29 -0.91 23.61
N SER A 73 10.01 -1.11 24.90
CA SER A 73 10.19 -0.08 25.92
C SER A 73 11.66 0.35 26.07
N LEU A 74 12.60 -0.60 26.05
CA LEU A 74 14.03 -0.31 26.14
C LEU A 74 14.58 0.35 24.86
N ALA A 75 14.11 -0.06 23.68
CA ALA A 75 14.50 0.54 22.40
C ALA A 75 14.06 2.01 22.32
N ALA A 76 12.88 2.34 22.83
CA ALA A 76 12.41 3.73 22.93
C ALA A 76 13.33 4.62 23.81
N LEU A 77 14.04 4.02 24.77
CA LEU A 77 15.00 4.71 25.64
C LEU A 77 16.43 4.77 25.06
N SER A 78 16.75 3.97 24.05
CA SER A 78 18.11 3.75 23.54
C SER A 78 18.41 4.49 22.22
N LEU A 79 17.77 5.64 21.96
CA LEU A 79 17.93 6.41 20.71
C LEU A 79 19.32 7.06 20.48
N ILE A 80 20.40 6.51 21.03
CA ILE A 80 21.75 7.04 20.88
C ILE A 80 22.70 5.93 20.39
N GLU A 81 23.34 6.24 19.26
CA GLU A 81 24.56 5.69 18.66
C GLU A 81 24.51 4.48 17.72
N ASP A 82 24.93 4.74 16.47
CA ASP A 82 25.92 3.89 15.79
C ASP A 82 26.93 4.76 15.01
N GLY A 83 28.19 4.72 15.44
CA GLY A 83 29.25 5.71 15.18
C GLY A 83 30.09 5.52 13.92
N ARG A 84 29.50 5.18 12.77
CA ARG A 84 30.19 5.28 11.46
C ARG A 84 29.26 5.82 10.38
N ALA A 85 29.24 7.13 10.23
CA ALA A 85 28.36 7.84 9.30
C ALA A 85 28.66 7.51 7.82
N ARG A 86 27.85 6.63 7.21
CA ARG A 86 27.68 6.50 5.76
C ARG A 86 26.52 7.36 5.22
N TYR A 87 25.75 7.94 6.12
CA TYR A 87 24.53 8.71 5.87
C TYR A 87 24.57 9.96 6.75
N GLY A 88 23.88 11.03 6.34
CA GLY A 88 23.78 12.27 7.13
C GLY A 88 22.98 12.06 8.42
N GLU A 89 22.82 13.13 9.20
CA GLU A 89 22.07 13.10 10.46
C GLU A 89 20.68 12.44 10.28
N PRO A 90 20.37 11.39 11.04
CA PRO A 90 19.06 10.74 10.99
C PRO A 90 17.95 11.76 11.26
N THR A 91 17.04 11.92 10.30
CA THR A 91 15.86 12.76 10.49
C THR A 91 14.73 11.91 11.04
N LEU A 92 14.10 12.36 12.13
CA LEU A 92 12.88 11.74 12.63
C LEU A 92 11.76 11.98 11.62
N ILE A 93 11.30 10.89 10.99
CA ILE A 93 10.14 10.89 10.10
C ILE A 93 8.92 10.35 10.83
N THR A 94 7.75 10.91 10.57
CA THR A 94 6.46 10.33 10.95
C THR A 94 5.95 9.48 9.78
N PRO A 95 6.14 8.15 9.79
CA PRO A 95 5.72 7.31 8.69
C PRO A 95 4.18 7.30 8.57
N ARG A 96 3.66 7.32 7.35
CA ARG A 96 2.22 7.17 7.08
C ARG A 96 1.83 5.70 7.28
N LEU A 97 1.10 5.40 8.34
CA LEU A 97 0.63 4.05 8.67
C LEU A 97 -0.31 3.55 7.55
N GLY A 98 -0.16 2.31 7.08
CA GLY A 98 -1.00 1.76 6.01
C GLY A 98 -0.60 2.14 4.58
N GLN A 99 0.47 2.92 4.36
CA GLN A 99 0.90 3.29 3.00
C GLN A 99 1.32 2.06 2.16
N GLY A 100 1.97 1.08 2.79
CA GLY A 100 2.40 -0.16 2.12
C GLY A 100 1.24 -1.01 1.64
N SER A 101 0.25 -1.23 2.51
CA SER A 101 -0.97 -1.99 2.17
C SER A 101 -1.82 -1.24 1.15
N PHE A 102 -2.00 0.08 1.31
CA PHE A 102 -2.67 0.93 0.32
C PHE A 102 -2.08 0.73 -1.09
N ARG A 103 -0.74 0.79 -1.22
CA ARG A 103 -0.07 0.57 -2.50
C ARG A 103 -0.42 -0.80 -3.09
N VAL A 104 -0.38 -1.85 -2.28
CA VAL A 104 -0.68 -3.21 -2.75
C VAL A 104 -2.13 -3.34 -3.21
N ILE A 105 -3.08 -2.86 -2.40
CA ILE A 105 -4.51 -3.03 -2.70
C ILE A 105 -4.90 -2.21 -3.93
N VAL A 106 -4.44 -0.96 -4.05
CA VAL A 106 -4.66 -0.14 -5.27
C VAL A 106 -4.02 -0.80 -6.49
N THR A 107 -2.79 -1.31 -6.36
CA THR A 107 -2.11 -2.00 -7.46
C THR A 107 -2.89 -3.20 -7.98
N ASP A 108 -3.46 -3.99 -7.06
CA ASP A 108 -4.25 -5.16 -7.41
C ASP A 108 -5.62 -4.79 -8.01
N ALA A 109 -6.31 -3.77 -7.45
CA ALA A 109 -7.59 -3.27 -7.94
C ALA A 109 -7.54 -2.82 -9.41
N TYR A 110 -6.42 -2.23 -9.84
CA TYR A 110 -6.20 -1.81 -11.23
C TYR A 110 -5.60 -2.93 -12.11
N GLY A 111 -5.51 -4.17 -11.62
CA GLY A 111 -4.96 -5.29 -12.38
C GLY A 111 -3.50 -5.06 -12.80
N ARG A 112 -2.72 -4.37 -11.94
CA ARG A 112 -1.29 -4.05 -12.14
C ARG A 112 -1.05 -3.23 -13.41
N ARG A 113 -1.95 -2.30 -13.73
CA ARG A 113 -1.88 -1.43 -14.91
C ARG A 113 -2.06 0.03 -14.54
N CYS A 114 -1.22 0.89 -15.11
CA CYS A 114 -1.44 2.34 -15.06
C CYS A 114 -2.83 2.66 -15.61
N ALA A 115 -3.60 3.46 -14.87
CA ALA A 115 -4.95 3.86 -15.21
C ALA A 115 -5.01 4.64 -16.53
N VAL A 116 -3.94 5.37 -16.89
CA VAL A 116 -3.91 6.23 -18.08
C VAL A 116 -3.26 5.54 -19.27
N THR A 117 -2.14 4.84 -19.06
CA THR A 117 -1.29 4.34 -20.17
C THR A 117 -1.36 2.83 -20.38
N ASN A 118 -2.04 2.08 -19.49
CA ASN A 118 -2.02 0.62 -19.45
C ASN A 118 -0.62 -0.01 -19.27
N GLU A 119 0.40 0.77 -18.89
CA GLU A 119 1.73 0.27 -18.53
C GLU A 119 1.64 -0.79 -17.42
N LYS A 120 2.39 -1.90 -17.57
CA LYS A 120 2.36 -3.07 -16.67
C LYS A 120 3.67 -3.30 -15.91
N THR A 121 4.71 -2.53 -16.22
CA THR A 121 6.01 -2.61 -15.57
C THR A 121 5.91 -2.13 -14.13
N LEU A 122 5.65 -3.06 -13.21
CA LEU A 122 5.37 -2.78 -11.78
C LEU A 122 6.35 -1.80 -11.11
N PRO A 123 7.68 -1.84 -11.36
CA PRO A 123 8.60 -0.86 -10.79
C PRO A 123 8.35 0.60 -11.22
N ALA A 124 7.69 0.81 -12.36
CA ALA A 124 7.32 2.12 -12.87
C ALA A 124 5.92 2.58 -12.42
N LEU A 125 5.23 1.78 -11.60
CA LEU A 125 3.88 2.07 -11.12
C LEU A 125 3.87 2.50 -9.65
N GLU A 126 3.11 3.55 -9.38
CA GLU A 126 2.92 4.15 -8.07
C GLU A 126 1.43 4.33 -7.79
N ALA A 127 1.02 3.99 -6.56
CA ALA A 127 -0.35 4.23 -6.10
C ALA A 127 -0.45 5.66 -5.58
N SER A 128 -1.17 6.50 -6.31
CA SER A 128 -1.39 7.90 -5.98
C SER A 128 -2.66 8.03 -5.14
N HIS A 129 -2.58 8.84 -4.08
CA HIS A 129 -3.76 9.31 -3.37
C HIS A 129 -4.42 10.43 -4.16
N ILE A 130 -5.74 10.38 -4.32
CA ILE A 130 -6.50 11.47 -4.97
C ILE A 130 -6.55 12.67 -4.02
N LYS A 131 -7.04 12.46 -2.79
CA LYS A 131 -6.88 13.37 -1.66
C LYS A 131 -5.64 12.95 -0.87
N PRO A 132 -4.58 13.77 -0.78
CA PRO A 132 -3.37 13.44 -0.04
C PRO A 132 -3.62 13.11 1.42
N TYR A 133 -2.81 12.23 1.99
CA TYR A 133 -2.87 11.88 3.42
C TYR A 133 -2.69 13.10 4.34
N THR A 134 -1.86 14.07 3.94
CA THR A 134 -1.65 15.33 4.69
C THR A 134 -2.93 16.17 4.81
N GLU A 135 -3.87 15.99 3.89
CA GLU A 135 -5.17 16.67 3.85
C GLU A 135 -6.29 15.75 4.39
N SER A 136 -5.95 14.79 5.24
CA SER A 136 -6.87 13.80 5.80
C SER A 136 -7.50 12.86 4.75
N GLY A 137 -6.77 12.54 3.68
CA GLY A 137 -7.16 11.50 2.73
C GLY A 137 -6.94 10.09 3.28
N PRO A 138 -7.96 9.20 3.27
CA PRO A 138 -7.82 7.85 3.83
C PRO A 138 -6.99 6.93 2.92
N HIS A 139 -6.43 5.88 3.52
CA HIS A 139 -5.85 4.72 2.81
C HIS A 139 -6.94 3.78 2.27
N ASP A 140 -7.86 4.34 1.47
CA ASP A 140 -8.98 3.64 0.84
C ASP A 140 -8.73 3.51 -0.66
N VAL A 141 -9.02 2.35 -1.26
CA VAL A 141 -8.86 2.11 -2.71
C VAL A 141 -9.62 3.14 -3.54
N ARG A 142 -10.78 3.61 -3.06
CA ARG A 142 -11.60 4.63 -3.71
C ARG A 142 -10.97 6.03 -3.68
N ASN A 143 -9.96 6.23 -2.83
CA ASN A 143 -9.08 7.40 -2.80
C ASN A 143 -7.75 7.13 -3.55
N GLY A 144 -7.67 6.05 -4.35
CA GLY A 144 -6.44 5.60 -4.98
C GLY A 144 -6.57 5.44 -6.50
N ILE A 145 -5.54 5.90 -7.21
CA ILE A 145 -5.37 5.62 -8.64
C ILE A 145 -3.95 5.09 -8.89
N LEU A 146 -3.83 4.01 -9.66
CA LEU A 146 -2.53 3.48 -10.03
C LEU A 146 -2.01 4.24 -11.26
N PHE A 147 -0.90 4.96 -11.13
CA PHE A 147 -0.29 5.71 -12.22
C PHE A 147 1.12 5.21 -12.52
N ARG A 148 1.61 5.58 -13.70
CA ARG A 148 3.04 5.57 -13.98
C ARG A 148 3.71 6.66 -13.15
N SER A 149 4.94 6.42 -12.69
CA SER A 149 5.70 7.30 -11.79
C SER A 149 5.79 8.78 -12.19
N ASP A 150 5.83 9.06 -13.49
CA ASP A 150 5.83 10.43 -14.04
C ASP A 150 4.44 11.09 -13.94
N ILE A 151 3.38 10.38 -14.34
CA ILE A 151 2.00 10.85 -14.25
C ILE A 151 1.61 11.08 -12.79
N HIS A 152 2.03 10.20 -11.88
CA HIS A 152 1.85 10.40 -10.44
C HIS A 152 2.45 11.73 -9.97
N ARG A 153 3.71 12.02 -10.34
CA ARG A 153 4.37 13.29 -9.97
C ARG A 153 3.68 14.51 -10.58
N LEU A 154 3.13 14.39 -11.79
CA LEU A 154 2.37 15.47 -12.41
C LEU A 154 1.02 15.68 -11.74
N PHE A 155 0.38 14.60 -11.30
CA PHE A 155 -0.90 14.62 -10.59
C PHE A 155 -0.75 15.32 -9.24
N ASP A 156 0.23 14.89 -8.43
CA ASP A 156 0.55 15.50 -7.13
C ASP A 156 0.89 17.00 -7.22
N LYS A 157 1.46 17.43 -8.35
CA LYS A 157 1.81 18.84 -8.62
C LYS A 157 0.68 19.65 -9.29
N GLY A 158 -0.45 19.02 -9.61
CA GLY A 158 -1.60 19.69 -10.21
C GLY A 158 -1.51 19.94 -11.71
N TYR A 159 -0.56 19.32 -12.42
CA TYR A 159 -0.43 19.45 -13.88
C TYR A 159 -1.36 18.53 -14.66
N VAL A 160 -1.88 17.48 -14.01
CA VAL A 160 -2.87 16.56 -14.57
C VAL A 160 -3.90 16.24 -13.51
N THR A 161 -5.10 15.86 -13.93
CA THR A 161 -6.16 15.40 -13.03
C THR A 161 -7.02 14.33 -13.72
N VAL A 162 -8.02 13.84 -13.00
CA VAL A 162 -9.09 13.00 -13.55
C VAL A 162 -10.40 13.76 -13.35
N SER A 163 -11.30 13.72 -14.34
CA SER A 163 -12.62 14.34 -14.23
C SER A 163 -13.64 13.43 -13.52
N GLU A 164 -14.77 13.97 -13.08
CA GLU A 164 -15.86 13.19 -12.48
C GLU A 164 -16.48 12.14 -13.45
N ASP A 165 -16.20 12.25 -14.74
CA ASP A 165 -16.56 11.28 -15.79
C ASP A 165 -15.43 10.28 -16.10
N TYR A 166 -14.40 10.27 -15.26
CA TYR A 166 -13.22 9.40 -15.36
C TYR A 166 -12.42 9.60 -16.64
N ARG A 167 -12.25 10.87 -17.07
CA ARG A 167 -11.35 11.24 -18.16
C ARG A 167 -10.07 11.85 -17.62
N PHE A 168 -8.95 11.56 -18.27
CA PHE A 168 -7.67 12.16 -17.92
C PHE A 168 -7.58 13.58 -18.47
N GLU A 169 -7.26 14.55 -17.62
CA GLU A 169 -7.15 15.96 -17.96
C GLU A 169 -5.72 16.45 -17.74
N VAL A 170 -5.28 17.38 -18.57
CA VAL A 170 -3.89 17.84 -18.65
C VAL A 170 -3.91 19.35 -18.70
N SER A 171 -3.20 19.98 -17.79
CA SER A 171 -3.11 21.44 -17.68
C SER A 171 -2.34 22.05 -18.85
N GLY A 172 -2.76 23.25 -19.27
CA GLY A 172 -2.00 24.09 -20.20
C GLY A 172 -0.62 24.49 -19.66
N ARG A 173 -0.46 24.51 -18.33
CA ARG A 173 0.76 24.95 -17.65
C ARG A 173 2.00 24.13 -18.00
N ILE A 174 1.85 22.85 -18.38
CA ILE A 174 3.00 22.06 -18.83
C ILE A 174 3.64 22.70 -20.07
N LYS A 175 2.83 23.18 -21.01
CA LYS A 175 3.32 23.86 -22.20
C LYS A 175 3.84 25.26 -21.87
N GLU A 176 3.13 25.99 -21.01
CA GLU A 176 3.47 27.38 -20.66
C GLU A 176 4.77 27.48 -19.85
N GLU A 177 5.02 26.56 -18.92
CA GLU A 177 6.18 26.61 -18.02
C GLU A 177 7.41 25.88 -18.55
N PHE A 178 7.22 24.87 -19.41
CA PHE A 178 8.32 23.98 -19.83
C PHE A 178 8.43 23.80 -21.35
N GLU A 179 7.59 24.46 -22.15
CA GLU A 179 7.51 24.28 -23.61
C GLU A 179 7.37 22.79 -24.01
N ASN A 180 6.72 22.00 -23.17
CA ASN A 180 6.66 20.54 -23.29
C ASN A 180 5.21 20.03 -23.19
N GLY A 181 5.03 18.71 -23.01
CA GLY A 181 3.77 18.09 -22.68
C GLY A 181 3.10 17.34 -23.82
N ARG A 182 3.66 17.33 -25.04
CA ARG A 182 3.10 16.63 -26.22
C ARG A 182 2.67 15.20 -25.91
N ASN A 183 3.50 14.45 -25.18
CA ASN A 183 3.20 13.07 -24.78
C ASN A 183 2.01 12.95 -23.83
N TYR A 184 1.79 13.96 -22.96
CA TYR A 184 0.66 13.97 -22.03
C TYR A 184 -0.61 14.49 -22.69
N TYR A 185 -0.52 15.51 -23.55
CA TYR A 185 -1.67 16.03 -24.29
C TYR A 185 -2.28 14.98 -25.23
N ALA A 186 -1.47 14.04 -25.77
CA ALA A 186 -1.99 12.89 -26.52
C ALA A 186 -2.87 11.95 -25.67
N LEU A 187 -2.76 12.01 -24.33
CA LEU A 187 -3.57 11.25 -23.40
C LEU A 187 -4.79 12.04 -22.90
N HIS A 188 -4.84 13.34 -23.15
CA HIS A 188 -5.91 14.22 -22.67
C HIS A 188 -7.28 13.80 -23.22
N GLY A 189 -8.30 13.83 -22.37
CA GLY A 189 -9.68 13.45 -22.68
C GLY A 189 -9.92 11.94 -22.76
N ASN A 190 -8.87 11.10 -22.77
CA ASN A 190 -9.04 9.65 -22.78
C ASN A 190 -9.66 9.17 -21.46
N ARG A 191 -10.54 8.18 -21.56
CA ARG A 191 -11.12 7.54 -20.38
C ARG A 191 -10.04 6.70 -19.68
N ILE A 192 -9.91 6.86 -18.37
CA ILE A 192 -8.98 6.03 -17.59
C ILE A 192 -9.51 4.60 -17.43
N LEU A 193 -8.61 3.65 -17.31
CA LEU A 193 -8.93 2.31 -16.83
C LEU A 193 -9.45 2.42 -15.39
N LEU A 194 -10.60 1.81 -15.14
CA LEU A 194 -11.20 1.71 -13.81
C LEU A 194 -11.01 0.29 -13.26
N PRO A 195 -11.00 0.11 -11.92
CA PRO A 195 -11.08 -1.21 -11.33
C PRO A 195 -12.26 -2.03 -11.87
N SER A 196 -12.07 -3.35 -11.98
CA SER A 196 -13.10 -4.25 -12.50
C SER A 196 -14.38 -4.24 -11.65
N GLU A 197 -14.25 -3.99 -10.35
CA GLU A 197 -15.35 -3.89 -9.41
C GLU A 197 -15.78 -2.43 -9.21
N PRO A 198 -17.04 -2.05 -9.53
CA PRO A 198 -17.53 -0.66 -9.38
C PRO A 198 -17.40 -0.08 -7.97
N ARG A 199 -17.50 -0.91 -6.94
CA ARG A 199 -17.33 -0.48 -5.53
C ARG A 199 -15.92 0.03 -5.20
N LEU A 200 -14.93 -0.30 -6.03
CA LEU A 200 -13.54 0.11 -5.88
C LEU A 200 -13.19 1.34 -6.73
N TRP A 201 -14.15 1.88 -7.49
CA TRP A 201 -13.89 3.02 -8.35
C TRP A 201 -13.50 4.27 -7.54
N PRO A 202 -12.66 5.14 -8.11
CA PRO A 202 -12.38 6.44 -7.53
C PRO A 202 -13.68 7.18 -7.19
N GLN A 203 -13.80 7.60 -5.93
CA GLN A 203 -14.96 8.35 -5.48
C GLN A 203 -14.91 9.78 -6.04
N LYS A 204 -16.07 10.23 -6.52
CA LYS A 204 -16.21 11.56 -7.13
C LYS A 204 -15.85 12.70 -6.19
N ASP A 205 -16.13 12.56 -4.89
CA ASP A 205 -15.82 13.60 -3.91
C ASP A 205 -14.30 13.81 -3.76
N TYR A 206 -13.48 12.75 -3.83
CA TYR A 206 -12.03 12.90 -3.84
C TYR A 206 -11.54 13.51 -5.15
N ILE A 207 -12.11 13.10 -6.29
CA ILE A 207 -11.78 13.67 -7.60
C ILE A 207 -12.05 15.18 -7.60
N ARG A 208 -13.25 15.58 -7.17
CA ARG A 208 -13.66 16.98 -7.07
C ARG A 208 -12.71 17.75 -6.16
N TRP A 209 -12.39 17.20 -4.98
CA TRP A 209 -11.42 17.82 -4.09
C TRP A 209 -10.06 18.05 -4.78
N HIS A 210 -9.54 17.08 -5.53
CA HIS A 210 -8.28 17.24 -6.27
C HIS A 210 -8.39 18.31 -7.36
N GLN A 211 -9.50 18.34 -8.12
CA GLN A 211 -9.75 19.35 -9.14
C GLN A 211 -9.83 20.77 -8.57
N GLU A 212 -10.39 20.94 -7.37
CA GLU A 212 -10.56 22.25 -6.72
C GLU A 212 -9.31 22.74 -5.96
N ASN A 213 -8.52 21.82 -5.40
CA ASN A 213 -7.45 22.18 -4.46
C ASN A 213 -6.03 21.97 -5.02
N VAL A 214 -5.86 21.09 -6.01
CA VAL A 214 -4.54 20.68 -6.50
C VAL A 214 -4.37 21.01 -7.98
N PHE A 215 -5.34 20.63 -8.83
CA PHE A 215 -5.28 20.86 -10.26
C PHE A 215 -5.27 22.37 -10.60
N ARG A 216 -4.45 22.75 -11.57
CA ARG A 216 -4.21 24.15 -11.95
C ARG A 216 -4.13 24.32 -13.44
#